data_AF-A0A381WXW3-F1
#
_entry.id   AF-A0A381WXW3-F1
#
_cell.length_a   1.000
_cell.length_b   1.000
_cell.length_c   1.000
_cell.angle_alpha   90.00
_cell.angle_beta   90.00
_cell.angle_gamma   90.00
#
_symmetry.space_group_name_H-M   'P 1'
#
loop_
_entity.id
_entity.type
_entity.pdbx_description
1 polymer ?
#
loop_
_entity_poly.entity_id
_entity_poly.type
_entity_poly.pdbx_seq_one_letter_code
_entity_poly.pdbx_strand_id
1 'polypeptide(L)' 'MIVRIIKLIAFLFVFMVVGLAQSDFNLEDLNPNSETYGDTIGPADYLGDICIVFFGHEY' A
#
# COMPACT_ATOMS: atom_id res chain seq x y z
N MET A 1 -13.29 -30.59 -16.18
CA MET A 1 -14.13 -29.63 -15.42
C MET A 1 -13.42 -29.15 -14.15
N ILE A 2 -12.99 -30.05 -13.26
CA ILE A 2 -12.30 -29.71 -11.99
C ILE A 2 -11.07 -28.80 -12.18
N VAL A 3 -10.18 -29.11 -13.13
CA VAL A 3 -8.97 -28.29 -13.39
C VAL A 3 -9.30 -26.85 -13.79
N ARG A 4 -10.41 -26.64 -14.53
CA ARG A 4 -10.86 -25.29 -14.91
C ARG A 4 -11.37 -24.50 -13.70
N ILE A 5 -12.08 -25.17 -12.80
CA ILE A 5 -12.59 -24.56 -11.56
C ILE A 5 -11.43 -24.15 -10.65
N ILE A 6 -10.42 -25.02 -10.48
CA ILE A 6 -9.23 -24.70 -9.66
C ILE A 6 -8.50 -23.46 -10.21
N LYS A 7 -8.33 -23.35 -11.52
CA LYS A 7 -7.70 -22.18 -12.14
C LYS A 7 -8.49 -20.89 -11.90
N LEU A 8 -9.82 -20.96 -11.98
CA LEU A 8 -10.68 -19.80 -11.69
C LEU A 8 -10.58 -19.37 -10.22
N ILE A 9 -10.59 -20.32 -9.28
CA ILE A 9 -10.44 -20.02 -7.85
C ILE A 9 -9.08 -19.38 -7.58
N ALA A 10 -8.01 -19.93 -8.14
CA ALA A 10 -6.67 -19.36 -7.99
C ALA A 10 -6.59 -17.93 -8.54
N PHE A 11 -7.20 -17.67 -9.70
CA PHE A 11 -7.28 -16.33 -10.27
C PHE A 11 -8.04 -15.34 -9.38
N LEU A 12 -9.22 -15.74 -8.87
CA LEU A 12 -10.02 -14.91 -7.97
C LEU A 12 -9.29 -14.64 -6.65
N PHE A 13 -8.56 -15.62 -6.13
CA PHE A 13 -7.76 -15.46 -4.92
C PHE A 13 -6.62 -14.45 -5.12
N VAL A 14 -5.88 -14.52 -6.23
CA VAL A 14 -4.84 -13.53 -6.56
C VAL A 14 -5.44 -12.13 -6.68
N PHE A 15 -6.59 -12.01 -7.37
CA PHE A 15 -7.26 -10.72 -7.55
C PHE A 15 -7.71 -10.12 -6.20
N MET A 16 -8.25 -10.94 -5.30
CA MET A 16 -8.63 -10.53 -3.94
C MET A 16 -7.42 -10.04 -3.15
N VAL A 17 -6.31 -10.77 -3.15
CA VAL A 17 -5.10 -10.41 -2.39
C VAL A 17 -4.51 -9.10 -2.90
N VAL A 18 -4.43 -8.90 -4.21
CA VAL A 18 -3.93 -7.64 -4.80
C VAL A 18 -4.86 -6.46 -4.47
N GLY A 19 -6.17 -6.68 -4.39
CA GLY A 19 -7.13 -5.66 -3.97
C GLY A 19 -6.97 -5.23 -2.51
N LEU A 20 -6.51 -6.13 -1.64
CA LEU A 20 -6.28 -5.85 -0.21
C LEU A 20 -4.86 -5.35 0.09
N ALA A 21 -3.91 -5.56 -0.83
CA ALA A 21 -2.51 -5.16 -0.65
C ALA A 21 -2.27 -3.65 -0.77
N GLN A 22 -3.25 -2.88 -1.25
CA GLN A 22 -3.18 -1.42 -1.39
C GLN A 22 -3.82 -0.71 -0.19
N SER A 23 -3.64 -1.25 1.02
CA SER A 23 -4.14 -0.58 2.22
C SER A 23 -3.36 0.71 2.44
N ASP A 24 -4.11 1.77 2.74
CA ASP A 24 -3.54 2.98 3.32
C ASP A 24 -2.81 2.64 4.63
N PHE A 25 -1.81 3.44 4.97
CA PHE A 25 -1.02 3.31 6.17
C PHE A 25 -0.66 4.69 6.69
N ASN A 26 -0.48 4.81 8.00
CA ASN A 26 -0.04 6.05 8.61
C ASN A 26 1.22 5.82 9.43
N LEU A 27 2.20 6.71 9.25
CA LEU A 27 3.45 6.74 10.00
C LEU A 27 3.73 8.17 10.48
N GLU A 28 4.52 8.30 11.54
CA GLU A 28 5.03 9.60 11.96
C GLU A 28 6.01 10.15 10.93
N ASP A 29 5.84 11.42 10.56
CA ASP A 29 6.81 12.13 9.74
C ASP A 29 8.04 12.50 10.55
N LEU A 30 9.10 11.73 10.35
CA LEU A 30 10.39 11.93 11.02
C LEU A 30 11.32 12.90 10.27
N ASN A 31 10.91 13.48 9.13
CA ASN A 31 11.74 14.42 8.38
C ASN A 31 11.65 15.83 9.00
N PRO A 32 12.71 16.33 9.67
CA PRO A 32 12.68 17.63 10.34
C PRO A 32 12.58 18.83 9.39
N ASN A 33 12.76 18.61 8.09
CA ASN A 33 12.60 19.65 7.06
C ASN A 33 11.21 19.62 6.42
N SER A 34 10.32 18.73 6.86
CA SER A 34 8.95 18.62 6.36
C SER A 34 8.05 19.69 6.98
N GLU A 35 7.04 20.14 6.24
CA GLU A 35 5.99 21.03 6.76
C GLU A 35 5.08 20.31 7.76
N THR A 36 5.02 18.97 7.70
CA THR A 36 4.20 18.08 8.54
C THR A 36 5.04 17.32 9.58
N TYR A 37 6.22 17.84 9.95
CA TYR A 37 7.12 17.17 10.89
C TYR A 37 6.42 16.84 12.23
N GLY A 38 6.48 15.56 12.63
CA GLY A 38 5.84 15.05 13.85
C GLY A 38 4.36 14.69 13.71
N ASP A 39 3.73 14.99 12.57
CA ASP A 39 2.37 14.56 12.29
C ASP A 39 2.35 13.09 11.86
N THR A 40 1.20 12.43 12.07
CA THR A 40 0.94 11.09 11.55
C THR A 40 0.30 11.22 10.18
N ILE A 41 1.05 10.86 9.13
CA ILE A 41 0.66 11.02 7.72
C ILE A 41 0.73 9.70 6.95
N GLY A 42 -0.03 9.62 5.86
CA GLY A 42 -0.12 8.47 4.97
C GLY A 42 -0.36 8.87 3.51
N PRO A 43 -0.30 7.90 2.58
CA PRO A 43 -0.62 8.15 1.17
C PRO A 43 -2.00 8.82 0.94
N ALA A 44 -2.98 8.55 1.81
CA ALA A 44 -4.31 9.18 1.72
C ALA A 44 -4.32 10.70 2.01
N ASP A 45 -3.30 11.26 2.66
CA ASP A 45 -3.20 12.71 2.88
C ASP A 45 -2.77 13.48 1.62
N TYR A 46 -2.30 12.76 0.59
CA TYR A 46 -1.81 13.31 -0.68
C TYR A 46 -2.70 12.92 -1.89
N LEU A 47 -3.99 12.67 -1.65
CA LEU A 47 -4.93 12.32 -2.72
C LEU A 47 -5.03 13.43 -3.77
N GLY A 48 -4.81 13.07 -5.03
CA GLY A 48 -4.79 14.02 -6.15
C GLY A 48 -3.38 14.39 -6.61
N ASP A 49 -2.36 14.05 -5.83
CA ASP A 49 -0.95 14.27 -6.14
C ASP A 49 -0.21 12.99 -6.53
N ILE A 50 0.97 13.15 -7.13
CA ILE A 50 1.88 12.02 -7.37
C ILE A 50 2.57 11.67 -6.05
N CYS A 51 2.20 10.54 -5.46
CA CYS A 51 2.82 10.00 -4.24
C CYS A 51 3.84 8.90 -4.58
N ILE A 52 5.06 8.99 -4.01
CA ILE A 52 6.08 7.94 -4.10
C ILE A 52 6.31 7.38 -2.68
N VAL A 53 6.09 6.09 -2.51
CA VAL A 53 6.35 5.38 -1.25
C VAL A 53 7.56 4.46 -1.42
N PHE A 54 8.52 4.56 -0.52
CA PHE A 54 9.71 3.72 -0.48
C PHE A 54 9.85 3.06 0.89
N PHE A 55 9.96 1.73 0.91
CA PHE A 55 10.27 0.96 2.12
C PHE A 55 11.74 0.52 2.06
N GLY A 56 12.55 1.10 2.95
CA GLY A 56 13.98 0.78 3.08
C GLY A 56 14.29 0.16 4.45
N HIS A 57 15.42 -0.53 4.53
CA HIS A 57 15.98 -1.05 5.78
C HIS A 57 17.43 -0.57 5.88
N GLU A 58 17.79 0.05 7.00
CA GLU A 58 19.17 0.46 7.32
C GLU A 58 19.86 -0.66 8.12
N TYR A 59 21.15 -0.89 7.87
CA TYR A 59 21.95 -1.94 8.54
C TYR A 59 22.74 -1.40 9.73
#